data_AF-A0A821C189-F1
#
_entry.id   AF-A0A821C189-F1
#
_cell.length_a   1.000
_cell.length_b   1.000
_cell.length_c   1.000
_cell.angle_alpha   90.00
_cell.angle_beta   90.00
_cell.angle_gamma   90.00
#
_symmetry.space_group_name_H-M   'P 1'
#
loop_
_entity.id
_entity.type
_entity.pdbx_description
1 polymer ?
#
loop_
_entity_poly.entity_id
_entity_poly.type
_entity_poly.pdbx_seq_one_letter_code
_entity_poly.pdbx_strand_id
1 'polypeptide(L)'
;MFQNIITFYARSAFQIVILKTDINYYLAVLQQSESTNISTTIGPAQRCVPYQELFSHELLTLPRIHRLNNYHVPCQNNVESQCFMDELYMCLCTVEHH
;
A
#
# COMPACT_ATOMS: atom_id res chain seq x y z
N MET A 1 10.99 -6.67 21.39
CA MET A 1 10.26 -7.84 20.85
C MET A 1 9.07 -7.29 20.08
N PHE A 2 9.11 -7.30 18.74
CA PHE A 2 7.97 -6.91 17.92
C PHE A 2 7.43 -8.17 17.23
N GLN A 3 6.13 -8.39 17.33
CA GLN A 3 5.46 -9.52 16.72
C GLN A 3 5.20 -9.15 15.25
N ASN A 4 6.00 -9.71 14.33
CA ASN A 4 5.97 -9.33 12.91
C ASN A 4 5.02 -10.20 12.08
N ILE A 5 4.44 -11.25 12.65
CA ILE A 5 3.57 -12.18 11.93
C ILE A 5 2.14 -11.95 12.37
N ILE A 6 1.26 -11.73 11.40
CA ILE A 6 -0.18 -11.68 11.65
C ILE A 6 -0.86 -12.75 10.80
N THR A 7 -1.74 -13.51 11.46
CA THR A 7 -2.52 -14.57 10.85
C THR A 7 -3.99 -14.19 10.90
N PHE A 8 -4.66 -14.28 9.77
CA PHE A 8 -6.09 -14.02 9.66
C PHE A 8 -6.78 -15.22 9.03
N TYR A 9 -7.98 -15.51 9.52
CA TYR A 9 -8.87 -16.51 8.97
C TYR A 9 -10.08 -15.78 8.40
N ALA A 10 -10.29 -15.86 7.10
CA ALA A 10 -11.47 -15.28 6.47
C ALA A 10 -12.29 -16.34 5.76
N ARG A 11 -13.62 -16.14 5.79
CA ARG A 11 -14.60 -17.11 5.31
C ARG A 11 -14.84 -17.02 3.81
N SER A 12 -14.52 -15.88 3.21
CA SER A 12 -14.53 -15.61 1.78
C SER A 12 -13.10 -15.43 1.30
N ALA A 13 -12.86 -15.62 0.01
CA ALA A 13 -11.62 -15.21 -0.60
C ALA A 13 -11.47 -13.69 -0.64
N PHE A 14 -10.23 -13.22 -0.67
CA PHE A 14 -9.87 -11.81 -0.74
C PHE A 14 -8.54 -11.69 -1.48
N GLN A 15 -8.44 -10.70 -2.35
CA GLN A 15 -7.25 -10.48 -3.18
C GLN A 15 -6.28 -9.50 -2.53
N ILE A 16 -6.77 -8.64 -1.63
CA ILE A 16 -5.98 -7.58 -0.99
C ILE A 16 -6.30 -7.55 0.50
N VAL A 17 -5.27 -7.54 1.34
CA VAL A 17 -5.39 -7.24 2.78
C VAL A 17 -4.54 -6.03 3.12
N ILE A 18 -5.20 -5.06 3.73
CA ILE A 18 -4.58 -3.83 4.21
C ILE A 18 -4.69 -3.84 5.73
N LEU A 19 -3.58 -3.54 6.39
CA LEU A 19 -3.55 -3.39 7.83
C LEU A 19 -3.28 -1.95 8.18
N LYS A 20 -4.10 -1.42 9.06
CA LYS A 20 -3.90 -0.13 9.69
C LYS A 20 -3.46 -0.36 11.12
N THR A 21 -2.28 0.12 11.48
CA THR A 21 -1.90 0.35 12.88
C THR A 21 -2.13 1.83 13.22
N ASP A 22 -1.68 2.32 14.37
CA ASP A 22 -1.95 3.68 14.86
C ASP A 22 -1.90 4.77 13.77
N ILE A 23 -0.76 4.87 13.07
CA ILE A 23 -0.55 5.88 12.01
C ILE A 23 -0.15 5.28 10.66
N ASN A 24 0.20 4.00 10.62
CA ASN A 24 0.81 3.38 9.45
C ASN A 24 -0.15 2.40 8.78
N TYR A 25 -0.08 2.38 7.46
CA TYR A 25 -0.76 1.39 6.64
C TYR A 25 0.26 0.39 6.11
N TYR A 26 -0.16 -0.86 6.00
CA TYR A 26 0.66 -1.93 5.48
C TYR A 26 -0.13 -2.73 4.45
N LEU A 27 0.48 -2.98 3.29
CA LEU A 27 0.01 -3.98 2.36
C LEU A 27 0.45 -5.35 2.88
N ALA A 28 -0.46 -6.01 3.58
CA ALA A 28 -0.18 -7.30 4.19
C ALA A 28 -0.23 -8.43 3.15
N VAL A 29 -1.13 -8.31 2.18
CA VAL A 29 -1.37 -9.34 1.17
C VAL A 29 -1.79 -8.68 -0.14
N LEU A 30 -1.18 -9.16 -1.23
CA LEU A 30 -1.67 -9.01 -2.58
C LEU A 30 -1.63 -10.38 -3.24
N GLN A 31 -2.79 -11.03 -3.41
CA GLN A 31 -2.92 -12.38 -3.95
C GLN A 31 -3.51 -12.35 -5.36
N GLN A 32 -2.86 -13.05 -6.29
CA GLN A 32 -3.40 -13.33 -7.62
C GLN A 32 -4.39 -14.51 -7.62
N SER A 33 -4.29 -15.42 -6.65
CA SER A 33 -5.16 -16.60 -6.51
C SER A 33 -5.80 -16.64 -5.13
N GLU A 34 -7.06 -17.06 -5.08
CA GLU A 34 -7.87 -17.04 -3.86
C GLU A 34 -7.37 -18.07 -2.81
N SER A 35 -7.02 -17.60 -1.61
CA SER A 35 -6.81 -18.47 -0.44
C SER A 35 -7.71 -18.06 0.74
N THR A 36 -8.14 -19.06 1.53
CA THR A 36 -8.95 -18.83 2.74
C THR A 36 -8.10 -18.59 3.98
N ASN A 37 -6.85 -19.03 3.96
CA ASN A 37 -5.89 -18.89 5.04
C ASN A 37 -4.70 -18.07 4.58
N ILE A 38 -4.37 -17.02 5.34
CA ILE A 38 -3.20 -16.19 5.07
C ILE A 38 -2.40 -16.00 6.35
N SER A 39 -1.11 -16.29 6.24
CA SER A 39 -0.08 -15.87 7.17
C SER A 39 0.88 -14.95 6.45
N THR A 40 1.00 -13.71 6.91
CA THR A 40 1.91 -12.73 6.33
C THR A 40 2.72 -12.03 7.40
N THR A 41 3.90 -11.58 7.01
CA THR A 41 4.81 -10.84 7.87
C THR A 41 4.66 -9.36 7.55
N ILE A 42 4.34 -8.55 8.56
CA ILE A 42 4.38 -7.09 8.48
C ILE A 42 5.73 -6.57 8.94
N GLY A 43 6.31 -5.71 8.11
CA GLY A 43 7.58 -5.05 8.38
C GLY A 43 7.71 -3.77 7.55
N PRO A 44 8.89 -3.13 7.59
CA PRO A 44 9.14 -1.89 6.85
C PRO A 44 8.87 -2.00 5.35
N ALA A 45 9.16 -3.15 4.73
CA ALA A 45 8.96 -3.37 3.29
C ALA A 45 7.47 -3.42 2.88
N GLN A 46 6.58 -3.81 3.80
CA GLN A 46 5.14 -3.87 3.57
C GLN A 46 4.45 -2.54 3.91
N ARG A 47 5.17 -1.58 4.52
CA ARG A 47 4.58 -0.30 4.92
C ARG A 47 4.28 0.53 3.67
N CYS A 48 3.04 0.97 3.57
CA CYS A 48 2.64 1.96 2.57
C CYS A 48 3.07 3.34 3.05
N VAL A 49 3.91 3.99 2.25
CA VAL A 49 4.45 5.31 2.56
C VAL A 49 3.35 6.37 2.41
N PRO A 50 3.23 7.36 3.30
CA PRO A 50 2.25 8.43 3.14
C PRO A 50 2.64 9.38 1.99
N TYR A 51 1.65 9.90 1.25
CA TYR A 51 1.86 10.71 0.05
C TYR A 51 2.72 11.96 0.30
N GLN A 52 2.68 12.52 1.52
CA GLN A 52 3.49 13.69 1.89
C GLN A 52 5.00 13.42 1.83
N GLU A 53 5.42 12.17 1.98
CA GLU A 53 6.83 11.77 1.89
C GLU A 53 7.25 11.48 0.44
N LEU A 54 6.29 11.30 -0.48
CA LEU A 54 6.54 10.88 -1.86
C LEU A 54 6.32 11.99 -2.89
N PHE A 55 5.37 12.87 -2.64
CA PHE A 55 4.93 13.85 -3.63
C PHE A 55 5.84 15.08 -3.57
N SER A 56 6.17 15.62 -4.73
CA SER A 56 6.81 16.93 -4.79
C SER A 56 5.87 18.00 -4.23
N HIS A 57 6.44 19.13 -3.79
CA HIS A 57 5.63 20.24 -3.29
C HIS A 57 4.54 20.67 -4.29
N GLU A 58 4.85 20.66 -5.60
CA GLU A 58 3.88 20.99 -6.66
C GLU A 58 2.71 20.00 -6.71
N LEU A 59 2.97 18.70 -6.57
CA LEU A 59 1.88 17.71 -6.53
C LEU A 59 1.03 17.85 -5.26
N LEU A 60 1.62 18.25 -4.14
CA LEU A 60 0.91 18.47 -2.88
C LEU A 60 -0.05 19.67 -2.93
N THR A 61 0.24 20.68 -3.76
CA THR A 61 -0.65 21.85 -3.92
C THR A 61 -1.83 21.59 -4.85
N LEU A 62 -1.78 20.52 -5.65
CA LEU A 62 -2.88 20.17 -6.53
C LEU A 62 -4.10 19.66 -5.73
N PRO A 63 -5.33 20.00 -6.18
CA PRO A 63 -6.53 19.35 -5.67
C PRO A 63 -6.46 17.85 -5.87
N ARG A 64 -7.03 17.08 -4.94
CA ARG A 64 -6.90 15.60 -4.90
C ARG A 64 -7.16 14.93 -6.24
N ILE A 65 -8.23 15.34 -6.93
CA ILE A 65 -8.60 14.78 -8.24
C ILE A 65 -7.51 14.92 -9.30
N HIS A 66 -6.72 16.00 -9.25
CA HIS A 66 -5.61 16.21 -10.18
C HIS A 66 -4.35 15.44 -9.77
N ARG A 67 -4.21 15.09 -8.48
CA ARG A 67 -3.11 14.25 -8.01
C ARG A 67 -3.20 12.84 -8.56
N LEU A 68 -4.41 12.30 -8.75
CA LEU A 68 -4.64 10.96 -9.31
C LEU A 68 -3.91 10.76 -10.65
N ASN A 69 -3.90 11.77 -11.51
CA ASN A 69 -3.20 11.71 -12.80
C ASN A 69 -1.68 11.49 -12.66
N ASN A 70 -1.12 11.80 -11.50
CA ASN A 70 0.31 11.76 -11.20
C ASN A 70 0.70 10.62 -10.25
N TYR A 71 -0.22 9.73 -9.88
CA TYR A 71 0.06 8.63 -8.94
C TYR A 71 1.07 7.60 -9.44
N HIS A 72 1.31 7.56 -10.76
CA HIS A 72 2.38 6.75 -11.35
C HIS A 72 3.78 7.27 -10.97
N VAL A 73 3.96 8.58 -10.78
CA VAL A 73 5.27 9.22 -10.52
C VAL A 73 5.90 8.73 -9.19
N PRO A 74 5.18 8.74 -8.04
CA PRO A 74 5.69 8.19 -6.78
C PRO A 74 6.20 6.76 -6.89
N CYS A 75 5.48 5.88 -7.60
CA CYS A 75 5.85 4.48 -7.76
C CYS A 75 7.08 4.32 -8.66
N GLN A 76 7.23 5.15 -9.71
CA GLN A 76 8.42 5.15 -10.55
C GLN A 76 9.67 5.61 -9.79
N ASN A 77 9.52 6.59 -8.88
CA ASN A 77 10.64 7.13 -8.12
C ASN A 77 11.01 6.28 -6.90
N ASN A 78 10.09 5.45 -6.39
CA ASN A 78 10.28 4.62 -5.20
C ASN A 78 9.98 3.15 -5.52
N VAL A 79 10.84 2.56 -6.35
CA VAL A 79 10.68 1.20 -6.89
C VAL A 79 10.59 0.12 -5.80
N GLU A 80 11.17 0.38 -4.62
CA GLU A 80 11.11 -0.55 -3.49
C GLU A 80 9.79 -0.51 -2.73
N SER A 81 9.00 0.55 -2.88
CA SER A 81 7.72 0.68 -2.20
C SER A 81 6.64 -0.10 -2.94
N GLN A 82 5.93 -0.97 -2.23
CA GLN A 82 4.82 -1.75 -2.81
C GLN A 82 3.52 -0.95 -2.90
N CYS A 83 3.41 0.12 -2.10
CA CYS A 83 2.19 0.91 -2.00
C CYS A 83 2.42 2.28 -1.38
N PHE A 84 1.45 3.17 -1.54
CA PHE A 84 1.40 4.43 -0.81
C PHE A 84 -0.04 4.83 -0.46
N MET A 85 -0.18 5.78 0.47
CA MET A 85 -1.46 6.29 0.93
C MET A 85 -1.62 7.78 0.59
N ASP A 86 -2.61 8.15 -0.20
CA ASP A 86 -3.08 9.53 -0.38
C ASP A 86 -4.45 9.71 0.26
N GLU A 87 -4.45 10.14 1.53
CA GLU A 87 -5.62 10.46 2.34
C GLU A 87 -6.69 9.34 2.41
N LEU A 88 -7.52 9.23 1.37
CA LEU A 88 -8.60 8.24 1.21
C LEU A 88 -8.24 7.10 0.24
N TYR A 89 -7.19 7.26 -0.55
CA TYR A 89 -6.79 6.32 -1.59
C TYR A 89 -5.55 5.55 -1.16
N MET A 90 -5.60 4.23 -1.30
CA MET A 90 -4.42 3.39 -1.29
C MET A 90 -4.03 3.07 -2.73
N CYS A 91 -2.77 3.30 -3.07
CA CYS A 91 -2.22 3.00 -4.38
C CYS A 91 -1.25 1.85 -4.28
N LEU A 92 -1.34 0.92 -5.23
CA LEU A 92 -0.42 -0.20 -5.38
C LEU A 92 0.63 0.17 -6.43
N CYS A 93 1.90 -0.05 -6.10
CA CYS A 93 3.01 0.07 -7.02
C CYS A 93 3.38 -1.33 -7.51
N THR A 94 2.55 -1.90 -8.40
CA THR A 94 2.79 -3.22 -9.00
C THR A 94 3.45 -3.07 -10.36
N VAL A 95 4.32 -4.01 -10.69
CA VAL A 95 5.06 -4.04 -11.97
C VAL A 95 4.12 -4.27 -13.18
N GLU A 96 2.89 -4.72 -12.93
CA GLU A 96 1.91 -5.07 -13.98
C GLU A 96 1.21 -3.86 -14.65
N HIS A 97 1.49 -2.63 -14.21
CA HIS A 97 0.95 -1.39 -14.81
C HIS A 97 2.03 -0.41 -15.27
N HIS A 98 3.09 -0.94 -15.89
CA HIS A 98 3.96 -0.17 -16.80
C HIS A 98 3.46 -0.27 -18.24
#